data_AF-A0A7L2J2H8-F1
#
_entry.id   AF-A0A7L2J2H8-F1
#
_cell.length_a   1.000
_cell.length_b   1.000
_cell.length_c   1.000
_cell.angle_alpha   90.00
_cell.angle_beta   90.00
_cell.angle_gamma   90.00
#
_symmetry.space_group_name_H-M   'P 1'
#
loop_
_entity.id
_entity.type
_entity.pdbx_description
1 polymer ?
#
loop_
_entity_poly.entity_id
_entity_poly.type
_entity_poly.pdbx_seq_one_letter_code
_entity_poly.pdbx_strand_id
1 'polypeptide(L)'
;RSVYRLHERLVSIRTEYNLRLKSGAPVTAVTTVSVTSGQRRPEPDEAPLRYLQELLAWVEENQRRVATAEWGADLPTVETHLGAHRGLHRAIEEFRAKVERARADEVRLCRVLGIPRSWGSSGAVLTLLQGVPCKPTPVLTQNSSKSRLRHLESLHGFVSAATKELLWLSEREEEEVAFDWSHNNPAMAAKKESYS
;
A
#
# COMPACT_ATOMS: atom_id res chain seq x y z
N ARG A 1 39.20 36.83 0.82
CA ARG A 1 40.51 36.22 1.17
C ARG A 1 40.44 34.73 1.59
N SER A 2 39.30 34.21 2.09
CA SER A 2 39.18 32.79 2.49
C SER A 2 39.01 31.80 1.31
N VAL A 3 38.27 32.20 0.27
CA VAL A 3 37.97 31.37 -0.92
C VAL A 3 39.23 30.99 -1.71
N TYR A 4 40.21 31.89 -1.77
CA TYR A 4 41.49 31.64 -2.47
C TYR A 4 42.30 30.50 -1.82
N ARG A 5 42.27 30.39 -0.48
CA ARG A 5 42.98 29.32 0.25
C ARG A 5 42.33 27.96 0.06
N LEU A 6 41.00 27.93 -0.09
CA LEU A 6 40.27 26.70 -0.40
C LEU A 6 40.55 26.25 -1.83
N HIS A 7 40.61 27.18 -2.77
CA HIS A 7 40.95 26.88 -4.16
C HIS A 7 42.37 26.30 -4.28
N GLU A 8 43.38 26.91 -3.63
CA GLU A 8 44.74 26.37 -3.63
C GLU A 8 44.84 24.97 -3.02
N ARG A 9 44.13 24.73 -1.91
CA ARG A 9 44.08 23.39 -1.30
C ARG A 9 43.47 22.35 -2.24
N LEU A 10 42.37 22.68 -2.91
CA LEU A 10 41.70 21.77 -3.82
C LEU A 10 42.55 21.48 -5.06
N VAL A 11 43.23 22.50 -5.59
CA VAL A 11 44.15 22.35 -6.72
C VAL A 11 45.34 21.48 -6.33
N SER A 12 45.95 21.72 -5.17
CA SER A 12 47.09 20.94 -4.66
C SER A 12 46.74 19.45 -4.52
N ILE A 13 45.60 19.14 -3.87
CA ILE A 13 45.13 17.75 -3.69
C ILE A 13 44.87 17.09 -5.05
N ARG A 14 44.27 17.81 -6.00
CA ARG A 14 43.99 17.30 -7.35
C ARG A 14 45.29 17.05 -8.13
N THR A 15 46.29 17.91 -8.00
CA THR A 15 47.60 17.73 -8.64
C THR A 15 48.37 16.56 -8.06
N GLU A 16 48.41 16.40 -6.74
CA GLU A 16 49.07 15.27 -6.07
C GLU A 16 48.43 13.94 -6.44
N TYR A 17 47.10 13.87 -6.49
CA TYR A 17 46.38 12.67 -6.89
C TYR A 17 46.67 12.29 -8.35
N ASN A 18 46.68 13.29 -9.26
CA ASN A 18 47.03 13.05 -10.66
C ASN A 18 48.49 12.61 -10.84
N LEU A 19 49.42 13.18 -10.06
CA LEU A 19 50.82 12.77 -10.06
C LEU A 19 50.97 11.32 -9.58
N ARG A 20 50.24 10.93 -8.53
CA ARG A 20 50.24 9.54 -8.03
C ARG A 20 49.61 8.55 -9.01
N LEU A 21 48.55 8.94 -9.72
CA LEU A 21 47.98 8.08 -10.77
C LEU A 21 48.88 7.98 -12.01
N LYS A 22 49.54 9.08 -12.40
CA LYS A 22 50.39 9.11 -13.60
C LYS A 22 51.80 8.56 -13.39
N SER A 23 52.26 8.44 -12.14
CA SER A 23 53.62 8.00 -11.79
C SER A 23 53.84 6.48 -11.83
N GLY A 24 52.79 5.65 -11.86
CA GLY A 24 52.89 4.23 -12.24
C GLY A 24 54.10 3.44 -11.69
N ALA A 25 54.49 3.65 -10.43
CA ALA A 25 55.66 3.00 -9.84
C ALA A 25 55.30 1.63 -9.21
N PRO A 26 56.07 0.55 -9.48
CA PRO A 26 55.75 -0.81 -9.08
C PRO A 26 56.20 -1.16 -7.64
N VAL A 27 55.59 -2.23 -7.15
CA VAL A 27 55.68 -2.89 -5.83
C VAL A 27 57.05 -3.52 -5.56
N THR A 28 57.66 -3.33 -4.38
CA THR A 28 58.22 -4.39 -3.48
C THR A 28 59.00 -3.83 -2.27
N ALA A 29 58.56 -4.17 -1.05
CA ALA A 29 59.39 -4.68 0.05
C ALA A 29 58.47 -5.07 1.23
N VAL A 30 58.62 -6.31 1.65
CA VAL A 30 57.82 -7.03 2.65
C VAL A 30 58.28 -6.65 4.06
N THR A 31 57.34 -6.31 4.96
CA THR A 31 57.49 -6.56 6.40
C THR A 31 56.17 -7.11 6.94
N THR A 32 56.28 -8.29 7.51
CA THR A 32 55.24 -9.12 8.11
C THR A 32 54.59 -8.45 9.32
N VAL A 33 53.26 -8.27 9.26
CA VAL A 33 52.40 -8.35 10.45
C VAL A 33 51.06 -8.93 10.03
N SER A 34 50.85 -10.16 10.50
CA SER A 34 49.56 -10.81 10.69
C SER A 34 48.52 -9.86 11.30
N VAL A 35 47.29 -9.86 10.77
CA VAL A 35 45.99 -9.84 11.50
C VAL A 35 44.86 -9.47 10.52
N THR A 36 44.03 -10.49 10.27
CA THR A 36 42.58 -10.46 10.02
C THR A 36 42.00 -9.78 8.77
N SER A 37 41.31 -10.62 7.99
CA SER A 37 40.07 -10.31 7.25
C SER A 37 40.02 -8.92 6.63
N GLY A 38 40.59 -8.81 5.43
CA GLY A 38 40.34 -7.71 4.52
C GLY A 38 38.85 -7.44 4.46
N GLN A 39 38.51 -6.32 5.09
CA GLN A 39 37.22 -5.70 5.20
C GLN A 39 36.53 -5.76 3.84
N ARG A 40 35.67 -6.77 3.68
CA ARG A 40 34.58 -6.76 2.71
C ARG A 40 33.93 -5.41 2.93
N ARG A 41 34.12 -4.48 2.00
CA ARG A 41 33.25 -3.32 1.86
C ARG A 41 31.84 -3.87 2.14
N PRO A 42 31.12 -3.40 3.17
CA PRO A 42 29.74 -3.81 3.30
C PRO A 42 29.09 -3.25 2.06
N GLU A 43 28.96 -4.10 1.03
CA GLU A 43 27.91 -3.96 0.03
C GLU A 43 26.68 -3.61 0.87
N PRO A 44 26.13 -2.40 0.72
CA PRO A 44 24.93 -2.05 1.47
C PRO A 44 23.97 -3.17 1.14
N ASP A 45 23.59 -3.94 2.16
CA ASP A 45 22.86 -5.18 2.01
C ASP A 45 21.69 -4.87 1.07
N GLU A 46 21.79 -5.30 -0.20
CA GLU A 46 20.85 -4.88 -1.25
C GLU A 46 19.46 -5.43 -0.93
N ALA A 47 19.43 -6.51 -0.13
CA ALA A 47 18.24 -7.19 0.33
C ALA A 47 17.28 -6.25 1.10
N PRO A 48 17.71 -5.50 2.15
CA PRO A 48 16.88 -4.47 2.78
C PRO A 48 16.30 -3.41 1.83
N LEU A 49 17.12 -2.87 0.91
CA LEU A 49 16.67 -1.83 -0.03
C LEU A 49 15.67 -2.39 -1.04
N ARG A 50 15.95 -3.59 -1.57
CA ARG A 50 15.05 -4.32 -2.46
C ARG A 50 13.73 -4.66 -1.76
N TYR A 51 13.77 -5.09 -0.50
CA TYR A 51 12.59 -5.33 0.31
C TYR A 51 11.74 -4.07 0.48
N LEU A 52 12.35 -2.91 0.78
CA LEU A 52 11.63 -1.63 0.87
C LEU A 52 10.99 -1.22 -0.46
N GLN A 53 11.66 -1.45 -1.59
CA GLN A 53 11.11 -1.21 -2.93
C GLN A 53 9.91 -2.13 -3.23
N GLU A 54 10.00 -3.42 -2.89
CA GLU A 54 8.91 -4.38 -3.03
C GLU A 54 7.70 -3.98 -2.16
N LEU A 55 7.93 -3.50 -0.93
CA LEU A 55 6.87 -2.97 -0.07
C LEU A 55 6.19 -1.76 -0.71
N LEU A 56 6.95 -0.83 -1.28
CA LEU A 56 6.38 0.35 -1.93
C LEU A 56 5.54 -0.03 -3.15
N ALA A 57 6.08 -0.87 -4.04
CA ALA A 57 5.37 -1.35 -5.22
C ALA A 57 4.05 -2.05 -4.83
N TRP A 58 4.07 -2.81 -3.73
CA TRP A 58 2.86 -3.43 -3.19
C TRP A 58 1.83 -2.39 -2.77
N VAL A 59 2.22 -1.29 -2.10
CA VAL A 59 1.30 -0.22 -1.70
C VAL A 59 0.66 0.44 -2.92
N GLU A 60 1.45 0.80 -3.92
CA GLU A 60 0.98 1.46 -5.15
C GLU A 60 0.00 0.56 -5.91
N GLU A 61 0.33 -0.72 -6.06
CA GLU A 61 -0.53 -1.69 -6.72
C GLU A 61 -1.86 -1.87 -5.97
N ASN A 62 -1.85 -1.98 -4.65
CA ASN A 62 -3.09 -2.10 -3.88
C ASN A 62 -3.90 -0.80 -3.90
N GLN A 63 -3.25 0.36 -3.95
CA GLN A 63 -3.94 1.64 -4.14
C GLN A 63 -4.67 1.69 -5.49
N ARG A 64 -3.99 1.26 -6.55
CA ARG A 64 -4.57 1.14 -7.89
C ARG A 64 -5.73 0.14 -7.90
N ARG A 65 -5.56 -1.03 -7.30
CA ARG A 65 -6.61 -2.07 -7.18
C ARG A 65 -7.86 -1.55 -6.46
N VAL A 66 -7.69 -0.80 -5.36
CA VAL A 66 -8.83 -0.21 -4.64
C VAL A 66 -9.53 0.87 -5.48
N ALA A 67 -8.77 1.65 -6.25
CA ALA A 67 -9.31 2.71 -7.12
C ALA A 67 -10.06 2.17 -8.34
N THR A 68 -9.62 1.07 -8.94
CA THR A 68 -10.24 0.46 -10.13
C THR A 68 -11.29 -0.59 -9.80
N ALA A 69 -11.55 -0.88 -8.52
CA ALA A 69 -12.47 -1.94 -8.15
C ALA A 69 -13.94 -1.54 -8.32
N GLU A 70 -14.71 -2.43 -8.93
CA GLU A 70 -16.15 -2.27 -9.20
C GLU A 70 -17.02 -2.52 -7.96
N TRP A 71 -18.27 -2.07 -8.00
CA TRP A 71 -19.20 -2.16 -6.85
C TRP A 71 -20.20 -3.32 -6.97
N GLY A 72 -20.46 -3.83 -8.17
CA GLY A 72 -21.51 -4.81 -8.47
C GLY A 72 -22.82 -4.14 -8.90
N ALA A 73 -23.58 -4.81 -9.76
CA ALA A 73 -24.86 -4.33 -10.29
C ALA A 73 -26.08 -5.03 -9.67
N ASP A 74 -25.85 -6.19 -9.05
CA ASP A 74 -26.85 -7.11 -8.51
C ASP A 74 -26.36 -7.68 -7.16
N LEU A 75 -27.29 -8.17 -6.33
CA LEU A 75 -26.96 -8.63 -4.97
C LEU A 75 -25.81 -9.66 -4.93
N PRO A 76 -25.77 -10.70 -5.79
CA PRO A 76 -24.67 -11.67 -5.81
C PRO A 76 -23.31 -11.08 -6.19
N THR A 77 -23.26 -10.13 -7.13
CA THR A 77 -21.99 -9.49 -7.52
C THR A 77 -21.50 -8.55 -6.42
N VAL A 78 -22.40 -7.78 -5.79
CA VAL A 78 -22.07 -6.94 -4.62
C VAL A 78 -21.50 -7.79 -3.48
N GLU A 79 -22.08 -8.96 -3.19
CA GLU A 79 -21.58 -9.89 -2.17
C GLU A 79 -20.18 -10.43 -2.52
N THR A 80 -19.96 -10.78 -3.79
CA THR A 80 -18.65 -11.22 -4.29
C THR A 80 -17.60 -10.12 -4.13
N HIS A 81 -17.93 -8.88 -4.51
CA HIS A 81 -17.03 -7.73 -4.34
C HIS A 81 -16.77 -7.40 -2.87
N LEU A 82 -17.78 -7.48 -2.01
CA LEU A 82 -17.64 -7.28 -0.56
C LEU A 82 -16.72 -8.33 0.06
N GLY A 83 -16.92 -9.62 -0.28
CA GLY A 83 -16.06 -10.71 0.16
C GLY A 83 -14.61 -10.55 -0.30
N ALA A 84 -14.40 -10.26 -1.58
CA ALA A 84 -13.08 -10.01 -2.15
C ALA A 84 -12.40 -8.80 -1.48
N HIS A 85 -13.14 -7.71 -1.26
CA HIS A 85 -12.62 -6.51 -0.61
C HIS A 85 -12.28 -6.73 0.87
N ARG A 86 -13.03 -7.58 1.59
CA ARG A 86 -12.67 -7.99 2.97
C ARG A 86 -11.34 -8.73 3.03
N GLY A 87 -11.09 -9.64 2.08
CA GLY A 87 -9.81 -10.32 1.94
C GLY A 87 -8.66 -9.34 1.67
N LEU A 88 -8.88 -8.42 0.73
CA LEU A 88 -7.94 -7.34 0.41
C LEU A 88 -7.66 -6.45 1.63
N HIS A 89 -8.71 -6.05 2.36
CA HIS A 89 -8.61 -5.22 3.54
C HIS A 89 -7.74 -5.88 4.61
N ARG A 90 -7.97 -7.17 4.90
CA ARG A 90 -7.14 -7.95 5.83
C ARG A 90 -5.68 -8.00 5.38
N ALA A 91 -5.43 -8.24 4.09
CA ALA A 91 -4.07 -8.24 3.55
C ALA A 91 -3.38 -6.86 3.71
N ILE A 92 -4.11 -5.75 3.57
CA ILE A 92 -3.61 -4.39 3.83
C ILE A 92 -3.29 -4.18 5.32
N GLU A 93 -4.10 -4.71 6.23
CA GLU A 93 -3.83 -4.63 7.66
C GLU A 93 -2.58 -5.44 8.07
N GLU A 94 -2.43 -6.66 7.54
CA GLU A 94 -1.25 -7.49 7.75
C GLU A 94 0.01 -6.83 7.15
N PHE A 95 -0.13 -6.21 5.97
CA PHE A 95 0.96 -5.49 5.32
C PHE A 95 1.42 -4.29 6.16
N ARG A 96 0.51 -3.55 6.78
CA ARG A 96 0.86 -2.48 7.72
C ARG A 96 1.73 -3.00 8.86
N ALA A 97 1.39 -4.15 9.44
CA ALA A 97 2.21 -4.76 10.49
C ALA A 97 3.62 -5.12 9.99
N LYS A 98 3.78 -5.47 8.71
CA LYS A 98 5.09 -5.69 8.07
C LYS A 98 5.86 -4.37 7.89
N VAL A 99 5.21 -3.28 7.49
CA VAL A 99 5.82 -1.95 7.37
C VAL A 99 6.27 -1.42 8.73
N GLU A 100 5.46 -1.54 9.78
CA GLU A 100 5.84 -1.12 11.13
C GLU A 100 7.02 -1.94 11.68
N ARG A 101 7.06 -3.25 11.40
CA ARG A 101 8.22 -4.10 11.71
C ARG A 101 9.46 -3.69 10.93
N ALA A 102 9.34 -3.45 9.62
CA ALA A 102 10.44 -2.97 8.79
C ALA A 102 10.99 -1.62 9.28
N ARG A 103 10.11 -0.72 9.74
CA ARG A 103 10.48 0.57 10.34
C ARG A 103 11.20 0.40 11.68
N ALA A 104 10.79 -0.57 12.50
CA ALA A 104 11.52 -0.91 13.73
C ALA A 104 12.90 -1.49 13.43
N ASP A 105 13.03 -2.28 12.36
CA ASP A 105 14.30 -2.82 11.89
C ASP A 105 15.16 -1.76 11.18
N GLU A 106 14.58 -0.70 10.59
CA GLU A 106 15.30 0.46 10.04
C GLU A 106 16.18 1.13 11.11
N VAL A 107 15.72 1.16 12.37
CA VAL A 107 16.52 1.66 13.51
C VAL A 107 17.74 0.75 13.78
N ARG A 108 17.63 -0.54 13.50
CA ARG A 108 18.76 -1.49 13.54
C ARG A 108 19.65 -1.35 12.30
N LEU A 109 19.08 -1.18 11.12
CA LEU A 109 19.80 -0.98 9.86
C LEU A 109 20.60 0.33 9.86
N CYS A 110 20.04 1.43 10.40
CA CYS A 110 20.78 2.68 10.59
C CYS A 110 21.98 2.51 11.55
N ARG A 111 21.86 1.62 12.55
CA ARG A 111 22.97 1.26 13.44
C ARG A 111 24.04 0.43 12.71
N VAL A 112 23.64 -0.50 11.85
CA VAL A 112 24.55 -1.37 11.08
C VAL A 112 25.26 -0.63 9.94
N LEU A 113 24.54 0.26 9.25
CA LEU A 113 25.04 1.04 8.11
C LEU A 113 25.73 2.36 8.52
N GLY A 114 25.86 2.64 9.82
CA GLY A 114 26.52 3.85 10.33
C GLY A 114 25.78 5.14 9.98
N ILE A 115 24.49 5.07 9.66
CA ILE A 115 23.67 6.24 9.33
C ILE A 115 23.34 6.98 10.64
N PRO A 116 23.54 8.32 10.70
CA PRO A 116 23.25 9.10 11.89
C PRO A 116 21.82 8.86 12.40
N ARG A 117 21.68 8.69 13.72
CA ARG A 117 20.40 8.41 14.41
C ARG A 117 19.30 9.44 14.11
N SER A 118 19.69 10.66 13.73
CA SER A 118 18.78 11.73 13.27
C SER A 118 18.06 11.39 11.96
N TRP A 119 18.66 10.57 11.10
CA TRP A 119 18.10 10.16 9.81
C TRP A 119 17.14 8.96 9.94
N GLY A 120 17.47 8.00 10.81
CA GLY A 120 16.69 6.76 11.03
C GLY A 120 15.38 6.93 11.79
N SER A 121 15.12 8.08 12.41
CA SER A 121 13.85 8.38 13.08
C SER A 121 12.82 9.02 12.12
N SER A 122 13.27 9.57 10.99
CA SER A 122 12.46 10.45 10.14
C SER A 122 11.73 9.75 8.99
N GLY A 123 11.92 8.43 8.78
CA GLY A 123 11.45 7.75 7.57
C GLY A 123 12.16 8.27 6.30
N ALA A 124 13.27 9.00 6.48
CA ALA A 124 13.97 9.63 5.39
C ALA A 124 14.74 8.62 4.53
N VAL A 125 14.99 7.39 5.00
CA VAL A 125 15.49 6.30 4.12
C VAL A 125 14.43 5.90 3.09
N LEU A 126 13.16 5.82 3.50
CA LEU A 126 12.02 5.62 2.61
C LEU A 126 11.79 6.82 1.67
N THR A 127 11.91 8.05 2.18
CA THR A 127 11.78 9.28 1.37
C THR A 127 12.90 9.45 0.35
N LEU A 128 14.14 9.07 0.71
CA LEU A 128 15.30 9.11 -0.19
C LEU A 128 15.21 8.07 -1.31
N LEU A 129 14.66 6.88 -1.02
CA LEU A 129 14.36 5.87 -2.05
C LEU A 129 13.33 6.35 -3.08
N GLN A 130 12.50 7.34 -2.73
CA GLN A 130 11.41 7.82 -3.58
C GLN A 130 11.69 9.10 -4.37
N GLY A 131 12.63 9.98 -3.99
CA GLY A 131 12.89 11.23 -4.72
C GLY A 131 11.68 12.16 -4.92
N VAL A 132 10.56 11.89 -4.25
CA VAL A 132 9.26 12.58 -4.39
C VAL A 132 8.74 12.85 -2.97
N PRO A 133 8.15 14.01 -2.68
CA PRO A 133 7.57 14.32 -1.38
C PRO A 133 6.29 13.50 -1.19
N CYS A 134 6.45 12.20 -0.89
CA CYS A 134 5.32 11.32 -0.71
C CYS A 134 4.79 11.46 0.73
N LYS A 135 3.54 11.93 0.84
CA LYS A 135 2.70 11.76 2.03
C LYS A 135 2.68 10.28 2.44
N PRO A 136 2.34 9.91 3.70
CA PRO A 136 2.36 8.51 4.14
C PRO A 136 1.38 7.64 3.32
N THR A 137 1.87 7.08 2.21
CA THR A 137 1.16 6.20 1.28
C THR A 137 0.48 5.00 1.97
N PRO A 138 1.08 4.32 2.97
CA PRO A 138 0.38 3.23 3.65
C PRO A 138 -0.85 3.70 4.45
N VAL A 139 -0.87 4.96 4.91
CA VAL A 139 -2.02 5.52 5.63
C VAL A 139 -3.15 5.86 4.65
N LEU A 140 -2.80 6.34 3.45
CA LEU A 140 -3.78 6.65 2.40
C LEU A 140 -4.45 5.39 1.84
N THR A 141 -3.69 4.31 1.62
CA THR A 141 -4.26 3.02 1.20
C THR A 141 -5.15 2.40 2.27
N GLN A 142 -4.82 2.59 3.55
CA GLN A 142 -5.68 2.12 4.64
C GLN A 142 -6.98 2.91 4.73
N ASN A 143 -6.93 4.25 4.66
CA ASN A 143 -8.13 5.09 4.73
C ASN A 143 -9.07 4.84 3.54
N SER A 144 -8.52 4.74 2.33
CA SER A 144 -9.30 4.39 1.13
C SER A 144 -9.90 2.99 1.22
N SER A 145 -9.14 2.00 1.70
CA SER A 145 -9.64 0.63 1.90
C SER A 145 -10.76 0.56 2.95
N LYS A 146 -10.64 1.28 4.08
CA LYS A 146 -11.69 1.36 5.12
C LYS A 146 -12.95 2.05 4.62
N SER A 147 -12.81 3.18 3.93
CA SER A 147 -13.95 3.90 3.37
C SER A 147 -14.69 3.06 2.33
N ARG A 148 -13.94 2.39 1.45
CA ARG A 148 -14.52 1.48 0.46
C ARG A 148 -15.26 0.31 1.10
N LEU A 149 -14.71 -0.29 2.17
CA LEU A 149 -15.38 -1.38 2.89
C LEU A 149 -16.74 -0.91 3.45
N ARG A 150 -16.76 0.25 4.11
CA ARG A 150 -18.02 0.82 4.65
C ARG A 150 -19.05 1.09 3.56
N HIS A 151 -18.63 1.62 2.42
CA HIS A 151 -19.53 1.87 1.29
C HIS A 151 -20.07 0.56 0.70
N LEU A 152 -19.24 -0.49 0.58
CA LEU A 152 -19.69 -1.81 0.11
C LEU A 152 -20.68 -2.45 1.09
N GLU A 153 -20.47 -2.31 2.40
CA GLU A 153 -21.39 -2.81 3.42
C GLU A 153 -22.72 -2.06 3.40
N SER A 154 -22.69 -0.74 3.24
CA SER A 154 -23.90 0.06 3.06
C SER A 154 -24.65 -0.30 1.77
N LEU A 155 -23.93 -0.51 0.67
CA LEU A 155 -24.50 -0.92 -0.62
C LEU A 155 -25.17 -2.29 -0.51
N HIS A 156 -24.48 -3.27 0.09
CA HIS A 156 -25.05 -4.60 0.34
C HIS A 156 -26.33 -4.52 1.18
N GLY A 157 -26.32 -3.74 2.26
CA GLY A 157 -27.51 -3.54 3.09
C GLY A 157 -28.70 -2.97 2.31
N PHE A 158 -28.46 -1.94 1.50
CA PHE A 158 -29.48 -1.34 0.64
C PHE A 158 -30.00 -2.32 -0.42
N VAL A 159 -29.10 -2.94 -1.18
CA VAL A 159 -29.48 -3.86 -2.27
C VAL A 159 -30.19 -5.09 -1.73
N SER A 160 -29.76 -5.63 -0.57
CA SER A 160 -30.44 -6.75 0.08
C SER A 160 -31.86 -6.38 0.52
N ALA A 161 -32.06 -5.19 1.10
CA ALA A 161 -33.39 -4.71 1.45
C ALA A 161 -34.26 -4.53 0.20
N ALA A 162 -33.75 -3.84 -0.83
CA ALA A 162 -34.47 -3.63 -2.09
C ALA A 162 -34.83 -4.96 -2.77
N THR A 163 -33.95 -5.96 -2.74
CA THR A 163 -34.22 -7.29 -3.31
C THR A 163 -35.35 -8.00 -2.57
N LYS A 164 -35.40 -7.88 -1.23
CA LYS A 164 -36.50 -8.45 -0.44
C LYS A 164 -37.83 -7.77 -0.72
N GLU A 165 -37.84 -6.44 -0.82
CA GLU A 165 -39.04 -5.69 -1.17
C GLU A 165 -39.52 -6.03 -2.59
N LEU A 166 -38.60 -6.20 -3.55
CA LEU A 166 -38.94 -6.64 -4.91
C LEU A 166 -39.54 -8.05 -4.93
N LEU A 167 -38.99 -8.98 -4.15
CA LEU A 167 -39.56 -10.33 -4.02
C LEU A 167 -40.95 -10.27 -3.39
N TRP A 168 -41.11 -9.50 -2.31
CA TRP A 168 -42.42 -9.31 -1.67
C TRP A 168 -43.45 -8.68 -2.60
N LEU A 169 -43.04 -7.66 -3.37
CA LEU A 169 -43.89 -7.05 -4.39
C LEU A 169 -44.26 -8.04 -5.49
N SER A 170 -43.32 -8.87 -5.95
CA SER A 170 -43.58 -9.92 -6.94
C SER A 170 -44.61 -10.93 -6.42
N GLU A 171 -44.50 -11.38 -5.17
CA GLU A 171 -45.46 -12.30 -4.54
C GLU A 171 -46.85 -11.67 -4.43
N ARG A 172 -46.93 -10.42 -3.98
CA ARG A 172 -48.18 -9.66 -3.90
C ARG A 172 -48.80 -9.42 -5.29
N GLU A 173 -47.99 -9.12 -6.30
CA GLU A 173 -48.45 -8.95 -7.67
C GLU A 173 -49.03 -10.25 -8.23
N GLU A 174 -48.36 -11.39 -8.02
CA GLU A 174 -48.88 -12.69 -8.42
C GLU A 174 -50.23 -13.01 -7.77
N GLU A 175 -50.43 -12.67 -6.49
CA GLU A 175 -51.71 -12.79 -5.79
C GLU A 175 -52.82 -11.93 -6.42
N GLU A 176 -52.51 -10.69 -6.84
CA GLU A 176 -53.45 -9.79 -7.50
C GLU A 176 -53.81 -10.22 -8.93
N VAL A 177 -52.82 -10.70 -9.68
CA VAL A 177 -53.01 -11.20 -11.06
C VAL A 177 -53.79 -12.51 -11.06
N ALA A 178 -53.56 -13.39 -10.08
CA ALA A 178 -54.28 -14.64 -9.94
C ALA A 178 -55.71 -14.48 -9.41
N PHE A 179 -56.06 -13.29 -8.90
CA PHE A 179 -57.37 -13.04 -8.32
C PHE A 179 -58.46 -12.94 -9.40
N ASP A 180 -59.56 -13.66 -9.20
CA ASP A 180 -60.71 -13.58 -10.10
C ASP A 180 -61.51 -12.29 -9.84
N TRP A 181 -61.42 -11.35 -10.77
CA TRP A 181 -62.15 -10.08 -10.74
C TRP A 181 -63.61 -10.18 -11.25
N SER A 182 -64.12 -11.39 -11.52
CA SER A 182 -65.49 -11.58 -11.99
C SER A 182 -66.53 -11.27 -10.92
N HIS A 183 -67.71 -10.78 -11.35
CA HIS A 183 -68.84 -10.48 -10.44
C HIS A 183 -69.39 -11.71 -9.70
N ASN A 184 -69.08 -12.93 -10.16
CA ASN A 184 -69.50 -14.16 -9.52
C ASN A 184 -68.59 -14.59 -8.36
N ASN A 185 -67.43 -13.94 -8.18
CA ASN A 185 -66.53 -14.26 -7.09
C ASN A 185 -67.05 -13.69 -5.75
N PRO A 186 -67.44 -14.53 -4.76
CA PRO A 186 -67.96 -14.06 -3.48
C PRO A 186 -66.92 -13.32 -2.64
N ALA A 187 -65.61 -13.48 -2.94
CA ALA A 187 -64.53 -12.76 -2.27
C ALA A 187 -64.37 -11.30 -2.76
N MET A 188 -65.06 -10.90 -3.83
CA MET A 188 -64.99 -9.53 -4.38
C MET A 188 -65.41 -8.45 -3.38
N ALA A 189 -66.46 -8.71 -2.59
CA ALA A 189 -66.96 -7.74 -1.62
C ALA A 189 -65.93 -7.49 -0.50
N ALA A 190 -65.32 -8.55 0.03
CA ALA A 190 -64.29 -8.46 1.06
C ALA A 190 -63.01 -7.77 0.55
N LYS A 191 -62.60 -8.07 -0.68
CA LYS A 191 -61.40 -7.44 -1.28
C LYS A 191 -61.59 -5.94 -1.53
N LYS A 192 -62.80 -5.51 -1.89
CA LYS A 192 -63.13 -4.09 -2.04
C LYS A 192 -63.08 -3.33 -0.70
N GLU A 193 -63.50 -3.98 0.38
CA GLU A 193 -63.43 -3.41 1.74
C GLU A 193 -61.98 -3.28 2.23
N SER A 194 -61.08 -4.20 1.86
CA SER A 194 -59.66 -4.13 2.26
C SER A 194 -58.86 -2.98 1.61
N TYR A 195 -59.36 -2.36 0.54
CA TYR A 195 -58.74 -1.18 -0.10
C TYR A 195 -59.47 0.14 0.22
N SER A 196 -60.55 0.10 1.00
CA SER A 196 -61.30 1.29 1.42
C SER A 196 -60.78 1.82 2.76
#